data_AF-A0A1H1GRR9-F1
#
_entry.id   AF-A0A1H1GRR9-F1
#
_cell.length_a   1.000
_cell.length_b   1.000
_cell.length_c   1.000
_cell.angle_alpha   90.00
_cell.angle_beta   90.00
_cell.angle_gamma   90.00
#
_symmetry.space_group_name_H-M   'P 1'
#
loop_
_entity.id
_entity.type
_entity.pdbx_description
1 polymer ?
#
loop_
_entity_poly.entity_id
_entity_poly.type
_entity_poly.pdbx_seq_one_letter_code
_entity_poly.pdbx_strand_id
1 'polypeptide(L)'
;MTQHMSHEEYIQSVRTRVVEICSGILDGTFPVLEGCRLLSSLRWEAQVDQSDTDFDTFTAIDSETDALPIGEVRRNWDPEALQALEPEIRSATEWASSLALPACKAVVQRFGA
;
A
#
# COMPACT_ATOMS: atom_id res chain seq x y z
N MET A 1 14.08 27.54 -6.68
CA MET A 1 13.03 28.08 -5.79
C MET A 1 12.37 26.90 -5.13
N THR A 2 12.63 26.67 -3.84
CA THR A 2 11.97 25.61 -3.09
C THR A 2 10.54 26.07 -2.83
N GLN A 3 9.55 25.45 -3.47
CA GLN A 3 8.16 25.69 -3.10
C GLN A 3 7.99 25.21 -1.66
N HIS A 4 7.70 26.13 -0.75
CA HIS A 4 7.26 25.78 0.59
C HIS A 4 5.78 25.42 0.51
N MET A 5 5.45 24.15 0.69
CA MET A 5 4.08 23.73 0.95
C MET A 5 3.76 23.98 2.43
N SER A 6 2.55 24.45 2.71
CA SER A 6 2.00 24.41 4.06
C SER A 6 1.79 22.98 4.52
N HIS A 7 1.66 22.80 5.84
CA HIS A 7 1.40 21.50 6.42
C HIS A 7 0.10 20.87 5.92
N GLU A 8 -0.95 21.69 5.74
CA GLU A 8 -2.23 21.25 5.22
C GLU A 8 -2.13 20.80 3.76
N GLU A 9 -1.46 21.57 2.91
CA GLU A 9 -1.20 21.19 1.51
C GLU A 9 -0.39 19.88 1.44
N TYR A 10 0.56 19.68 2.35
CA TYR A 10 1.33 18.43 2.43
C TYR A 10 0.43 17.24 2.76
N ILE A 11 -0.41 17.33 3.81
CA ILE A 11 -1.34 16.25 4.18
C ILE A 11 -2.28 15.93 3.02
N GLN A 12 -2.82 16.95 2.34
CA GLN A 12 -3.69 16.74 1.19
C GLN A 12 -2.97 16.03 0.04
N SER A 13 -1.72 16.41 -0.26
CA SER A 13 -0.94 15.71 -1.28
C SER A 13 -0.70 14.24 -0.94
N VAL A 14 -0.49 13.92 0.34
CA VAL A 14 -0.35 12.54 0.81
C VAL A 14 -1.67 11.78 0.66
N ARG A 15 -2.80 12.39 1.03
CA ARG A 15 -4.13 11.77 0.86
C ARG A 15 -4.48 11.55 -0.60
N THR A 16 -4.13 12.47 -1.49
CA THR A 16 -4.23 12.25 -2.95
C THR A 16 -3.41 11.04 -3.37
N ARG A 17 -2.16 10.92 -2.91
CA ARG A 17 -1.31 9.78 -3.21
C ARG A 17 -1.89 8.45 -2.69
N VAL A 18 -2.44 8.45 -1.49
CA VAL A 18 -3.16 7.31 -0.91
C VAL A 18 -4.33 6.89 -1.80
N VAL A 19 -5.15 7.84 -2.26
CA VAL A 19 -6.28 7.58 -3.17
C VAL A 19 -5.81 7.00 -4.50
N GLU A 20 -4.73 7.53 -5.09
CA GLU A 20 -4.14 6.99 -6.32
C GLU A 20 -3.76 5.53 -6.17
N ILE A 21 -3.06 5.18 -5.07
CA ILE A 21 -2.62 3.80 -4.81
C ILE A 21 -3.84 2.90 -4.60
N CYS A 22 -4.78 3.28 -3.73
CA CYS A 22 -6.00 2.50 -3.49
C CYS A 22 -6.82 2.30 -4.76
N SER A 23 -6.94 3.33 -5.61
CA SER A 23 -7.66 3.24 -6.88
C SER A 23 -6.94 2.29 -7.85
N GLY A 24 -5.61 2.38 -7.93
CA GLY A 24 -4.81 1.48 -8.75
C GLY A 24 -4.87 0.02 -8.29
N ILE A 25 -4.98 -0.23 -6.98
CA ILE A 25 -5.21 -1.60 -6.46
C ILE A 25 -6.59 -2.09 -6.89
N LEU A 26 -7.61 -1.23 -6.84
CA LEU A 26 -8.99 -1.59 -7.19
C LEU A 26 -9.19 -1.89 -8.68
N ASP A 27 -8.50 -1.15 -9.56
CA ASP A 27 -8.57 -1.35 -11.02
C ASP A 27 -7.51 -2.33 -11.55
N GLY A 28 -6.60 -2.78 -10.69
CA GLY A 28 -5.55 -3.75 -11.01
C GLY A 28 -4.30 -3.15 -11.69
N THR A 29 -4.20 -1.82 -11.81
CA THR A 29 -3.01 -1.14 -12.33
C THR A 29 -1.87 -1.02 -11.31
N PHE A 30 -2.16 -1.24 -10.02
CA PHE A 30 -1.17 -1.23 -8.94
C PHE A 30 -1.16 -2.59 -8.19
N PRO A 31 0.00 -3.25 -8.04
CA PRO A 31 0.08 -4.53 -7.31
C PRO A 31 -0.32 -4.38 -5.84
N VAL A 32 -1.23 -5.23 -5.36
CA VAL A 32 -1.80 -5.12 -4.00
C VAL A 32 -0.75 -5.17 -2.88
N LEU A 33 0.24 -6.05 -2.95
CA LEU A 33 1.26 -6.19 -1.90
C LEU A 33 2.17 -4.95 -1.82
N GLU A 34 2.60 -4.46 -2.99
CA GLU A 34 3.40 -3.23 -3.07
C GLU A 34 2.57 -2.02 -2.61
N GLY A 35 1.29 -1.99 -2.98
CA GLY A 35 0.37 -0.94 -2.58
C GLY A 35 0.15 -0.90 -1.07
N CYS A 36 -0.07 -2.06 -0.42
CA CYS A 36 -0.24 -2.14 1.02
C CYS A 36 1.01 -1.68 1.79
N ARG A 37 2.21 -2.01 1.31
CA ARG A 37 3.47 -1.52 1.88
C ARG A 37 3.59 0.00 1.82
N LEU A 38 3.24 0.61 0.68
CA LEU A 38 3.23 2.06 0.54
C LEU A 38 2.14 2.73 1.39
N LEU A 39 0.96 2.14 1.48
CA LEU A 39 -0.14 2.68 2.29
C LEU A 39 0.18 2.59 3.79
N SER A 40 0.80 1.50 4.23
CA SER A 40 1.34 1.31 5.58
C SER A 40 2.33 2.41 5.93
N SER A 41 3.28 2.72 5.03
CA SER A 41 4.28 3.76 5.29
C SER A 41 3.71 5.17 5.30
N LEU A 42 2.63 5.44 4.54
CA LEU A 42 1.98 6.76 4.45
C LEU A 42 0.99 7.06 5.59
N ARG A 43 0.76 6.12 6.52
CA ARG A 43 -0.25 6.25 7.58
C ARG A 43 -0.06 7.53 8.40
N TRP A 44 1.16 7.81 8.82
CA TRP A 44 1.46 8.91 9.73
C TRP A 44 1.37 10.26 9.01
N GLU A 45 1.82 10.31 7.77
CA GLU A 45 1.79 11.51 6.94
C GLU A 45 0.36 11.85 6.48
N ALA A 46 -0.50 10.85 6.29
CA ALA A 46 -1.91 11.04 5.94
C ALA A 46 -2.77 11.58 7.11
N GLN A 47 -2.21 11.61 8.33
CA GLN A 47 -2.91 11.98 9.57
C GLN A 47 -4.24 11.27 9.73
N VAL A 48 -4.20 9.94 9.61
CA VAL A 48 -5.35 9.10 9.96
C VAL A 48 -5.39 8.87 11.46
N ASP A 49 -6.55 8.46 11.96
CA ASP A 49 -6.70 8.13 13.38
C ASP A 49 -5.80 6.92 13.75
N GLN A 50 -5.33 6.87 15.00
CA GLN A 50 -4.52 5.73 15.46
C GLN A 50 -5.28 4.40 15.43
N SER A 51 -6.61 4.44 15.47
CA SER A 51 -7.51 3.28 15.38
C SER A 51 -8.13 3.10 13.99
N ASP A 52 -7.53 3.72 12.95
CA ASP A 52 -8.00 3.58 11.57
C ASP A 52 -7.81 2.15 11.06
N THR A 53 -8.93 1.41 11.02
CA THR A 53 -8.96 -0.01 10.67
C THR A 53 -8.57 -0.29 9.22
N ASP A 54 -8.79 0.65 8.31
CA ASP A 54 -8.41 0.50 6.90
C ASP A 54 -6.87 0.53 6.77
N PHE A 55 -6.23 1.47 7.45
CA PHE A 55 -4.76 1.53 7.51
C PHE A 55 -4.14 0.42 8.37
N ASP A 56 -4.82 -0.04 9.43
CA ASP A 56 -4.39 -1.22 10.18
C ASP A 56 -4.37 -2.46 9.29
N THR A 57 -5.34 -2.59 8.37
CA THR A 57 -5.38 -3.67 7.39
C THR A 57 -4.14 -3.65 6.48
N PHE A 58 -3.76 -2.48 5.95
CA PHE A 58 -2.55 -2.36 5.13
C PHE A 58 -1.28 -2.66 5.92
N THR A 59 -1.21 -2.20 7.17
CA THR A 59 -0.07 -2.45 8.08
C THR A 59 0.08 -3.94 8.40
N ALA A 60 -1.03 -4.63 8.66
CA ALA A 60 -1.04 -6.07 8.89
C ALA A 60 -0.56 -6.85 7.65
N ILE A 61 -1.06 -6.50 6.45
CA ILE A 61 -0.62 -7.13 5.20
C ILE A 61 0.88 -6.90 4.97
N ASP A 62 1.37 -5.68 5.17
CA ASP A 62 2.79 -5.37 5.02
C ASP A 62 3.65 -6.18 5.99
N SER A 63 3.23 -6.28 7.26
CA SER A 63 3.94 -7.06 8.28
C SER A 63 3.97 -8.56 7.99
N GLU A 64 2.88 -9.14 7.48
CA GLU A 64 2.82 -10.57 7.15
C GLU A 64 3.60 -10.90 5.85
N THR A 65 3.94 -9.89 5.05
CA THR A 65 4.61 -10.05 3.75
C THR A 65 5.96 -9.34 3.67
N ASP A 66 6.51 -8.93 4.82
CA ASP A 66 7.76 -8.17 4.93
C ASP A 66 8.99 -8.95 4.42
N ALA A 67 8.98 -10.26 4.63
CA ALA A 67 10.01 -11.19 4.18
C ALA A 67 9.96 -11.46 2.66
N LEU A 68 8.84 -11.14 1.99
CA LEU A 68 8.67 -11.44 0.57
C LEU A 68 9.37 -10.38 -0.31
N PRO A 69 10.03 -10.81 -1.41
CA PRO A 69 10.68 -9.91 -2.34
C PRO A 69 9.62 -9.23 -3.24
N ILE A 70 9.03 -8.16 -2.74
CA ILE A 70 8.00 -7.36 -3.42
C ILE A 70 8.57 -6.04 -3.93
N GLY A 71 8.21 -5.68 -5.16
CA GLY A 71 8.63 -4.44 -5.81
C GLY A 71 10.13 -4.40 -6.14
N GLU A 72 10.75 -3.26 -5.91
CA GLU A 72 12.11 -2.94 -6.36
C GLU A 72 13.20 -3.84 -5.74
N VAL A 73 12.97 -4.39 -4.55
CA VAL A 73 13.96 -5.22 -3.84
C VAL A 73 14.30 -6.48 -4.63
N ARG A 74 13.39 -6.98 -5.48
CA ARG A 74 13.59 -8.15 -6.35
C ARG A 74 14.86 -8.07 -7.20
N ARG A 75 15.30 -6.86 -7.55
CA ARG A 75 16.53 -6.62 -8.33
C ARG A 75 17.81 -7.06 -7.60
N ASN A 76 17.74 -7.22 -6.27
CA ASN A 76 18.86 -7.61 -5.42
C ASN A 76 18.80 -9.09 -5.01
N TRP A 77 17.79 -9.84 -5.45
CA TRP A 77 17.59 -11.23 -5.09
C TRP A 77 18.14 -12.19 -6.14
N ASP A 78 18.55 -13.38 -5.68
CA ASP A 78 18.93 -14.47 -6.56
C ASP A 78 17.72 -14.95 -7.40
N PRO A 79 17.87 -15.16 -8.72
CA PRO A 79 16.77 -15.58 -9.59
C PRO A 79 16.12 -16.92 -9.21
N GLU A 80 16.89 -17.89 -8.71
CA GLU A 80 16.34 -19.19 -8.27
C GLU A 80 15.52 -19.02 -6.99
N ALA A 81 15.99 -18.18 -6.06
CA ALA A 81 15.24 -17.84 -4.86
C ALA A 81 13.91 -17.13 -5.20
N LEU A 82 13.92 -16.20 -6.16
CA LEU A 82 12.69 -15.56 -6.65
C LEU A 82 11.70 -16.59 -7.23
N GLN A 83 12.20 -17.54 -8.04
CA GLN A 83 11.35 -18.58 -8.61
C GLN A 83 10.77 -19.50 -7.54
N ALA A 84 11.55 -19.84 -6.51
CA ALA A 84 11.11 -20.67 -5.40
C ALA A 84 10.00 -20.02 -4.55
N LEU A 85 10.03 -18.69 -4.40
CA LEU A 85 9.05 -17.93 -3.61
C LEU A 85 7.79 -17.53 -4.38
N GLU A 86 7.77 -17.68 -5.71
CA GLU A 86 6.64 -17.26 -6.54
C GLU A 86 5.28 -17.90 -6.14
N PRO A 87 5.19 -19.17 -5.72
CA PRO A 87 3.95 -19.74 -5.20
C PRO A 87 3.45 -19.05 -3.92
N GLU A 88 4.37 -18.70 -3.02
CA GLU A 88 4.05 -18.01 -1.76
C GLU A 88 3.59 -16.58 -2.02
N ILE A 89 4.28 -15.86 -2.91
CA ILE A 89 3.88 -14.50 -3.34
C ILE A 89 2.48 -14.50 -3.95
N ARG A 90 2.16 -15.51 -4.76
CA ARG A 90 0.82 -15.64 -5.35
C ARG A 90 -0.25 -15.86 -4.26
N SER A 91 0.02 -16.77 -3.33
CA SER A 91 -0.91 -17.04 -2.21
C SER A 91 -1.10 -15.80 -1.33
N ALA A 92 -0.01 -15.09 -1.02
CA ALA A 92 -0.04 -13.83 -0.28
C ALA A 92 -0.82 -12.75 -1.04
N THR A 93 -0.68 -12.67 -2.36
CA THR A 93 -1.42 -11.73 -3.21
C THR A 93 -2.93 -11.99 -3.17
N GLU A 94 -3.35 -13.25 -3.26
CA GLU A 94 -4.77 -13.64 -3.18
C GLU A 94 -5.36 -13.34 -1.79
N TRP A 95 -4.64 -13.71 -0.74
CA TRP A 95 -5.01 -13.41 0.65
C TRP A 95 -5.12 -11.89 0.88
N ALA A 96 -4.09 -11.13 0.54
CA ALA A 96 -4.05 -9.68 0.71
C ALA A 96 -5.17 -8.99 -0.07
N SER A 97 -5.47 -9.44 -1.30
CA SER A 97 -6.58 -8.89 -2.09
C SER A 97 -7.93 -9.03 -1.39
N SER A 98 -8.17 -10.14 -0.70
CA SER A 98 -9.44 -10.36 0.02
C SER A 98 -9.68 -9.34 1.16
N LEU A 99 -8.59 -8.81 1.73
CA LEU A 99 -8.61 -7.86 2.85
C LEU A 99 -8.46 -6.40 2.39
N ALA A 100 -7.54 -6.16 1.45
CA ALA A 100 -7.17 -4.82 1.01
C ALA A 100 -8.25 -4.17 0.13
N LEU A 101 -8.99 -4.92 -0.69
CA LEU A 101 -9.96 -4.34 -1.62
C LEU A 101 -11.11 -3.60 -0.89
N PRO A 102 -11.74 -4.15 0.17
CA PRO A 102 -12.69 -3.39 0.98
C PRO A 102 -12.10 -2.11 1.60
N ALA A 103 -10.90 -2.21 2.20
CA ALA A 103 -10.22 -1.07 2.81
C ALA A 103 -9.88 0.03 1.78
N CYS A 104 -9.41 -0.36 0.60
CA CYS A 104 -9.15 0.58 -0.51
C CYS A 104 -10.42 1.32 -0.93
N LYS A 105 -11.57 0.64 -1.01
CA LYS A 105 -12.85 1.30 -1.33
C LYS A 105 -13.23 2.32 -0.28
N ALA A 106 -13.10 1.98 1.01
CA ALA A 106 -13.41 2.89 2.11
C ALA A 106 -12.51 4.14 2.10
N VAL A 107 -11.20 3.94 1.87
CA VAL A 107 -10.23 5.04 1.77
C VAL A 107 -10.51 5.96 0.59
N VAL A 108 -10.79 5.41 -0.60
CA VAL A 108 -11.17 6.20 -1.78
C VAL A 108 -12.46 7.00 -1.52
N GLN A 109 -13.46 6.41 -0.87
CA GLN A 109 -14.68 7.12 -0.49
C GLN A 109 -14.41 8.27 0.49
N ARG A 110 -13.44 8.11 1.40
CA ARG A 110 -13.13 9.09 2.44
C ARG A 110 -12.26 10.25 1.93
N PHE A 111 -11.30 9.98 1.06
CA PHE A 111 -10.29 10.95 0.62
C PHE A 111 -10.40 11.35 -0.86
N GLY A 112 -11.21 10.67 -1.66
CA GLY A 112 -11.38 10.96 -3.09
C GLY A 112 -12.45 12.00 -3.42
N ALA A 113 -13.00 12.68 -2.41
CA ALA A 113 -14.02 13.72 -2.55
C ALA A 113 -13.41 15.12 -2.64
#